data_AF-A0A7S4Q2C6-F1
#
_entry.id   AF-A0A7S4Q2C6-F1
#
_cell.length_a   1.000
_cell.length_b   1.000
_cell.length_c   1.000
_cell.angle_alpha   90.00
_cell.angle_beta   90.00
_cell.angle_gamma   90.00
#
_symmetry.space_group_name_H-M   'P 1'
#
loop_
_entity.id
_entity.type
_entity.pdbx_description
1 polymer ?
#
loop_
_entity_poly.entity_id
_entity_poly.type
_entity_poly.pdbx_seq_one_letter_code
_entity_poly.pdbx_strand_id
1 'polypeptide(L)'
;AVTPELTSAAQELFDEFVTGPADQGLARLAVHQAAPRSQFQHMQASLHAAECELQRRLRIQAGNFSVWVMFGDDDDIWHSRRVSQYVAAIQAHPLLDGVAVFATTARANLSGRKRFTLESMPKTEAEVDELMVTGHCKRMDKDTVCLQWKAALRDAGKRAATLPIKAGLPLEYFDLCPRLRVLREFLESTSPAVLAHRYCDLCFDEFVSAYPRRGREAGLEVSFFLPSQPECWMYFYANPGMSDFQLSLSLEAPGNNPVAFIGSDDGGHVSTKVDVQPSDVQHADLAASVLRRFVRTITHPRATRYLAAFRNHLECFLARVHRRKIDQRLLDFHVHEAYKASFDSFKREVAELDRAAKQQAKSAVYKLCEDYAKVLAAQFRVDVLWHDCDKPLPISDQDEFGLGLTKWDNIASRK
;
A
#
# COMPACT_ATOMS: atom_id res chain seq x y z
N ALA A 1 -16.37 -4.02 18.42
CA ALA A 1 -16.47 -3.48 19.78
C ALA A 1 -15.41 -4.18 20.63
N VAL A 2 -14.62 -3.45 21.41
CA VAL A 2 -13.62 -4.05 22.31
C VAL A 2 -14.37 -4.69 23.46
N THR A 3 -14.20 -6.00 23.67
CA THR A 3 -14.83 -6.69 24.78
C THR A 3 -13.91 -6.67 26.01
N PRO A 4 -14.45 -6.80 27.23
CA PRO A 4 -13.63 -6.93 28.44
C PRO A 4 -12.61 -8.07 28.37
N GLU A 5 -12.95 -9.16 27.67
CA GLU A 5 -12.10 -10.34 27.48
C GLU A 5 -10.90 -10.03 26.56
N LEU A 6 -11.11 -9.28 25.48
CA LEU A 6 -10.02 -8.80 24.62
C LEU A 6 -9.10 -7.84 25.37
N THR A 7 -9.65 -6.99 26.24
CA THR A 7 -8.87 -6.10 27.11
C THR A 7 -8.03 -6.90 28.11
N SER A 8 -8.58 -7.97 28.70
CA SER A 8 -7.87 -8.84 29.65
C SER A 8 -6.75 -9.64 28.98
N ALA A 9 -7.02 -10.25 27.82
CA ALA A 9 -6.02 -11.01 27.08
C ALA A 9 -4.88 -10.11 26.54
N ALA A 10 -5.23 -8.89 26.09
CA ALA A 10 -4.21 -7.90 25.77
C ALA A 10 -3.39 -7.57 27.02
N GLN A 11 -4.02 -7.28 28.16
CA GLN A 11 -3.34 -6.95 29.41
C GLN A 11 -2.41 -8.07 29.90
N GLU A 12 -2.81 -9.34 29.79
CA GLU A 12 -1.96 -10.50 30.10
C GLU A 12 -0.72 -10.57 29.20
N LEU A 13 -0.87 -10.28 27.90
CA LEU A 13 0.27 -10.10 26.97
C LEU A 13 1.14 -8.91 27.37
N PHE A 14 0.55 -7.77 27.76
CA PHE A 14 1.32 -6.61 28.27
C PHE A 14 2.15 -7.00 29.51
N ASP A 15 1.56 -7.75 30.43
CA ASP A 15 2.21 -8.17 31.68
C ASP A 15 3.31 -9.22 31.44
N GLU A 16 3.14 -10.13 30.47
CA GLU A 16 4.18 -11.07 30.02
C GLU A 16 5.38 -10.32 29.40
N PHE A 17 5.14 -9.23 28.68
CA PHE A 17 6.20 -8.44 28.03
C PHE A 17 7.05 -7.61 29.01
N VAL A 18 6.57 -7.38 30.24
CA VAL A 18 7.24 -6.56 31.27
C VAL A 18 8.21 -7.37 32.16
N THR A 19 8.15 -8.71 32.14
CA THR A 19 8.79 -9.55 33.19
C THR A 19 10.11 -10.25 32.81
N GLY A 20 10.76 -9.87 31.71
CA GLY A 20 12.10 -10.38 31.39
C GLY A 20 13.20 -9.77 32.28
N PRO A 21 14.19 -10.54 32.75
CA PRO A 21 15.35 -9.98 33.46
C PRO A 21 16.06 -8.94 32.59
N ALA A 22 16.54 -7.85 33.20
CA ALA A 22 17.16 -6.70 32.55
C ALA A 22 18.51 -7.00 31.85
N ASP A 23 18.89 -8.27 31.73
CA ASP A 23 20.13 -8.68 31.11
C ASP A 23 19.97 -8.77 29.57
N GLN A 24 21.00 -8.33 28.84
CA GLN A 24 21.24 -8.57 27.40
C GLN A 24 20.66 -7.60 26.35
N GLY A 25 20.51 -6.30 26.64
CA GLY A 25 20.37 -5.28 25.58
C GLY A 25 19.10 -5.36 24.70
N LEU A 26 18.14 -6.23 25.05
CA LEU A 26 16.85 -6.37 24.38
C LEU A 26 15.78 -5.59 25.15
N ALA A 27 15.15 -4.61 24.52
CA ALA A 27 13.98 -3.93 25.06
C ALA A 27 12.70 -4.51 24.45
N ARG A 28 11.77 -4.90 25.32
CA ARG A 28 10.41 -5.28 24.95
C ARG A 28 9.47 -4.23 25.50
N LEU A 29 8.59 -3.74 24.64
CA LEU A 29 7.62 -2.70 24.97
C LEU A 29 6.33 -3.06 24.29
N ALA A 30 5.24 -2.87 25.01
CA ALA A 30 3.91 -2.93 24.45
C ALA A 30 3.29 -1.54 24.64
N VAL A 31 2.60 -1.04 23.62
CA VAL A 31 1.98 0.29 23.62
C VAL A 31 0.49 0.14 23.39
N HIS A 32 -0.31 0.63 24.34
CA HIS A 32 -1.75 0.64 24.24
C HIS A 32 -2.24 2.05 23.86
N GLN A 33 -3.30 2.12 23.04
CA GLN A 33 -3.96 3.37 22.68
C GLN A 33 -5.43 3.33 23.05
N ALA A 34 -5.89 4.34 23.79
CA ALA A 34 -7.25 4.40 24.32
C ALA A 34 -8.35 4.55 23.25
N ALA A 35 -7.99 4.96 22.04
CA ALA A 35 -8.91 5.13 20.93
C ALA A 35 -8.39 4.38 19.69
N PRO A 36 -9.29 3.90 18.81
CA PRO A 36 -8.88 3.30 17.55
C PRO A 36 -7.98 4.24 16.77
N ARG A 37 -6.84 3.72 16.31
CA ARG A 37 -5.90 4.41 15.44
C ARG A 37 -5.63 3.53 14.22
N SER A 38 -5.31 4.18 13.11
CA SER A 38 -4.70 3.48 11.98
C SER A 38 -3.35 2.86 12.37
N GLN A 39 -2.89 1.91 11.56
CA GLN A 39 -1.60 1.23 11.75
C GLN A 39 -0.43 2.21 11.88
N PHE A 40 -0.34 3.23 11.01
CA PHE A 40 0.76 4.21 11.05
C PHE A 40 0.65 5.22 12.21
N GLN A 41 -0.55 5.57 12.65
CA GLN A 41 -0.73 6.38 13.86
C GLN A 41 -0.36 5.58 15.12
N HIS A 42 -0.66 4.28 15.14
CA HIS A 42 -0.22 3.40 16.22
C HIS A 42 1.30 3.27 16.22
N MET A 43 1.89 2.98 15.06
CA MET A 43 3.32 2.88 14.85
C MET A 43 4.06 4.14 15.30
N GLN A 44 3.55 5.34 15.02
CA GLN A 44 4.14 6.59 15.50
C GLN A 44 4.28 6.63 17.03
N ALA A 45 3.24 6.21 17.76
CA ALA A 45 3.28 6.14 19.22
C ALA A 45 4.25 5.04 19.71
N SER A 46 4.20 3.87 19.06
CA SER A 46 5.08 2.74 19.40
C SER A 46 6.55 3.05 19.20
N LEU A 47 6.91 3.74 18.12
CA LEU A 47 8.27 4.19 17.84
C LEU A 47 8.75 5.23 18.84
N HIS A 48 7.88 6.16 19.26
CA HIS A 48 8.23 7.14 20.27
C HIS A 48 8.54 6.47 21.62
N ALA A 49 7.71 5.51 22.04
CA ALA A 49 7.96 4.73 23.26
C ALA A 49 9.24 3.90 23.15
N ALA A 50 9.45 3.22 22.01
CA ALA A 50 10.66 2.45 21.72
C ALA A 50 11.92 3.31 21.77
N GLU A 51 11.87 4.51 21.20
CA GLU A 51 12.99 5.45 21.29
C GLU A 51 13.27 5.86 22.73
N CYS A 52 12.26 6.29 23.49
CA CYS A 52 12.45 6.73 24.87
C CYS A 52 13.11 5.64 25.72
N GLU A 53 12.69 4.39 25.54
CA GLU A 53 13.27 3.25 26.24
C GLU A 53 14.69 2.93 25.75
N LEU A 54 14.93 2.93 24.43
CA LEU A 54 16.27 2.74 23.87
C LEU A 54 17.22 3.84 24.37
N GLN A 55 16.81 5.10 24.37
CA GLN A 55 17.60 6.20 24.91
C GLN A 55 17.88 6.01 26.40
N ARG A 56 16.89 5.58 27.19
CA ARG A 56 17.08 5.31 28.62
C ARG A 56 18.15 4.23 28.86
N ARG A 57 18.13 3.16 28.07
CA ARG A 57 19.11 2.05 28.15
C ARG A 57 20.47 2.42 27.57
N LEU A 58 20.50 3.09 26.43
CA LEU A 58 21.72 3.42 25.69
C LEU A 58 22.42 4.67 26.22
N ARG A 59 21.76 5.54 26.98
CA ARG A 59 22.44 6.59 27.78
C ARG A 59 23.45 5.98 28.79
N ILE A 60 23.36 4.69 29.08
CA ILE A 60 24.35 3.93 29.87
C ILE A 60 25.57 3.53 29.01
N GLN A 61 25.44 3.50 27.68
CA GLN A 61 26.48 3.11 26.72
C GLN A 61 26.88 4.30 25.82
N ALA A 62 27.98 4.97 26.16
CA ALA A 62 28.48 6.18 25.49
C ALA A 62 29.03 5.94 24.05
N GLY A 63 28.17 5.58 23.08
CA GLY A 63 28.57 5.35 21.69
C GLY A 63 27.58 5.88 20.65
N ASN A 64 28.09 6.12 19.42
CA ASN A 64 27.27 6.43 18.24
C ASN A 64 26.56 5.16 17.77
N PHE A 65 25.29 5.00 18.09
CA PHE A 65 24.47 3.88 17.59
C PHE A 65 23.50 4.35 16.50
N SER A 66 23.22 3.47 15.55
CA SER A 66 22.16 3.65 14.55
C SER A 66 21.02 2.70 14.85
N VAL A 67 19.79 3.21 14.87
CA VAL A 67 18.58 2.38 15.05
C VAL A 67 17.95 2.10 13.70
N TRP A 68 17.70 0.81 13.44
CA TRP A 68 17.03 0.30 12.26
C TRP A 68 15.67 -0.26 12.67
N VAL A 69 14.66 -0.05 11.83
CA VAL A 69 13.28 -0.43 12.13
C VAL A 69 12.86 -1.54 11.19
N MET A 70 12.38 -2.65 11.73
CA MET A 70 11.78 -3.75 10.98
C MET A 70 10.30 -3.85 11.35
N PHE A 71 9.45 -4.15 10.37
CA PHE A 71 8.00 -4.20 10.57
C PHE A 71 7.45 -5.63 10.59
N GLY A 72 6.34 -5.76 11.31
CA GLY A 72 5.48 -6.92 11.40
C GLY A 72 4.03 -6.56 11.31
N ASP A 73 3.23 -7.53 10.88
CA ASP A 73 1.78 -7.58 11.04
C ASP A 73 1.37 -8.75 11.96
N ASP A 74 0.12 -8.73 12.42
CA ASP A 74 -0.47 -9.75 13.30
C ASP A 74 -0.83 -11.05 12.57
N ASP A 75 -1.12 -10.98 11.28
CA ASP A 75 -1.31 -12.14 10.39
C ASP A 75 0.02 -12.70 9.83
N ASP A 76 1.16 -12.14 10.25
CA ASP A 76 2.47 -12.56 9.73
C ASP A 76 2.92 -13.88 10.35
N ILE A 77 3.31 -14.81 9.49
CA ILE A 77 4.13 -15.95 9.89
C ILE A 77 5.60 -15.51 9.86
N TRP A 78 6.23 -15.56 11.03
CA TRP A 78 7.61 -15.13 11.23
C TRP A 78 8.57 -16.30 11.33
N HIS A 79 9.76 -16.12 10.76
CA HIS A 79 10.92 -16.96 11.04
C HIS A 79 11.98 -16.11 11.75
N SER A 80 12.50 -16.57 12.90
CA SER A 80 13.49 -15.80 13.69
C SER A 80 14.76 -15.46 12.93
N ARG A 81 15.11 -16.24 11.90
CA ARG A 81 16.24 -15.99 10.99
C ARG A 81 16.14 -14.62 10.31
N ARG A 82 14.94 -14.07 10.10
CA ARG A 82 14.76 -12.75 9.50
C ARG A 82 15.59 -11.70 10.24
N VAL A 83 15.44 -11.61 11.57
CA VAL A 83 16.14 -10.60 12.38
C VAL A 83 17.66 -10.79 12.31
N SER A 84 18.16 -12.01 12.50
CA SER A 84 19.59 -12.27 12.47
C SER A 84 20.21 -12.02 11.09
N GLN A 85 19.46 -12.26 10.00
CA GLN A 85 19.88 -11.97 8.64
C GLN A 85 19.93 -10.47 8.34
N TYR A 86 18.93 -9.68 8.76
CA TYR A 86 19.01 -8.22 8.68
C TYR A 86 20.22 -7.71 9.46
N VAL A 87 20.40 -8.16 10.71
CA VAL A 87 21.54 -7.75 11.54
C VAL A 87 22.87 -8.08 10.86
N ALA A 88 23.04 -9.32 10.37
CA ALA A 88 24.27 -9.73 9.69
C ALA A 88 24.53 -8.91 8.42
N ALA A 89 23.50 -8.65 7.62
CA ALA A 89 23.64 -7.89 6.38
C ALA A 89 23.91 -6.40 6.63
N ILE A 90 23.29 -5.81 7.66
CA ILE A 90 23.55 -4.44 8.12
C ILE A 90 25.01 -4.32 8.60
N GLN A 91 25.47 -5.24 9.44
CA GLN A 91 26.83 -5.23 10.01
C GLN A 91 27.91 -5.45 8.95
N ALA A 92 27.64 -6.27 7.94
CA ALA A 92 28.58 -6.57 6.87
C ALA A 92 28.58 -5.53 5.74
N HIS A 93 27.69 -4.52 5.76
CA HIS A 93 27.57 -3.58 4.67
C HIS A 93 28.77 -2.60 4.60
N PRO A 94 29.54 -2.55 3.49
CA PRO A 94 30.80 -1.81 3.43
C PRO A 94 30.64 -0.29 3.50
N LEU A 95 29.46 0.22 3.12
CA LEU A 95 29.14 1.65 3.10
C LEU A 95 27.89 1.93 3.94
N LEU A 96 27.81 1.37 5.15
CA LEU A 96 26.61 1.44 6.00
C LEU A 96 26.09 2.88 6.20
N ASP A 97 26.99 3.85 6.39
CA ASP A 97 26.62 5.27 6.56
C ASP A 97 25.91 5.85 5.33
N GLY A 98 26.15 5.29 4.15
CA GLY A 98 25.48 5.64 2.89
C GLY A 98 24.13 4.96 2.67
N VAL A 99 23.68 4.06 3.55
CA VAL A 99 22.41 3.33 3.38
C VAL A 99 21.31 3.98 4.20
N ALA A 100 20.19 4.34 3.57
CA ALA A 100 18.98 4.80 4.27
C ALA A 100 18.05 3.64 4.64
N VAL A 101 17.97 2.63 3.77
CA VAL A 101 16.99 1.54 3.84
C VAL A 101 17.63 0.24 3.36
N PHE A 102 17.46 -0.85 4.10
CA PHE A 102 17.67 -2.19 3.58
C PHE A 102 16.37 -2.77 3.05
N ALA A 103 16.42 -3.45 1.91
CA ALA A 103 15.26 -4.04 1.28
C ALA A 103 15.50 -5.51 0.92
N THR A 104 14.45 -6.33 1.02
CA THR A 104 14.44 -7.69 0.49
C THR A 104 13.48 -7.79 -0.69
N THR A 105 13.69 -8.81 -1.53
CA THR A 105 12.64 -9.31 -2.44
C THR A 105 12.22 -10.74 -2.08
N ALA A 106 12.83 -11.32 -1.05
CA ALA A 106 12.62 -12.68 -0.57
C ALA A 106 11.37 -12.80 0.31
N ARG A 107 10.22 -12.58 -0.34
CA ARG A 107 8.90 -12.73 0.25
C ARG A 107 8.20 -14.01 -0.18
N ALA A 108 7.48 -14.68 0.72
CA ALA A 108 6.54 -15.73 0.36
C ALA A 108 5.09 -15.26 0.62
N ASN A 109 4.17 -15.63 -0.26
CA ASN A 109 2.75 -15.42 -0.05
C ASN A 109 2.05 -16.78 -0.01
N LEU A 110 1.06 -16.97 0.85
CA LEU A 110 0.29 -18.22 0.83
C LEU A 110 -0.43 -18.32 -0.51
N SER A 111 -0.38 -19.50 -1.12
CA SER A 111 -1.07 -19.72 -2.39
C SER A 111 -2.58 -19.74 -2.15
N GLY A 112 -3.32 -18.90 -2.88
CA GLY A 112 -4.78 -18.82 -2.78
C GLY A 112 -5.53 -20.11 -3.18
N ARG A 113 -4.82 -21.19 -3.52
CA ARG A 113 -5.41 -22.52 -3.82
C ARG A 113 -5.95 -23.20 -2.57
N LYS A 114 -5.45 -22.87 -1.38
CA LYS A 114 -5.92 -23.39 -0.10
C LYS A 114 -6.20 -22.21 0.83
N ARG A 115 -7.45 -22.11 1.33
CA ARG A 115 -7.75 -21.18 2.43
C ARG A 115 -7.10 -21.75 3.69
N PHE A 116 -6.11 -21.05 4.21
CA PHE A 116 -5.59 -21.31 5.54
C PHE A 116 -6.58 -20.74 6.56
N THR A 117 -6.98 -21.54 7.53
CA THR A 117 -7.63 -21.05 8.75
C THR A 117 -6.55 -20.66 9.76
N LEU A 118 -6.89 -19.81 10.74
CA LEU A 118 -5.98 -19.43 11.82
C LEU A 118 -5.36 -20.65 12.53
N GLU A 119 -6.12 -21.74 12.68
CA GLU A 119 -5.64 -22.97 13.31
C GLU A 119 -4.64 -23.74 12.47
N SER A 120 -4.68 -23.55 11.14
CA SER A 120 -3.80 -24.21 10.17
C SER A 120 -2.55 -23.41 9.81
N MET A 121 -2.43 -22.19 10.35
CA MET A 121 -1.23 -21.38 10.19
C MET A 121 -0.07 -22.04 10.95
N PRO A 122 1.14 -22.13 10.37
CA PRO A 122 2.33 -22.62 11.07
C PRO A 122 2.61 -21.80 12.32
N LYS A 123 2.90 -22.50 13.42
CA LYS A 123 3.16 -21.94 14.75
C LYS A 123 4.62 -22.11 15.18
N THR A 124 5.37 -22.93 14.46
CA THR A 124 6.78 -23.23 14.75
C THR A 124 7.64 -23.02 13.52
N GLU A 125 8.93 -22.74 13.70
CA GLU A 125 9.86 -22.56 12.58
C GLU A 125 9.95 -23.80 11.67
N ALA A 126 9.84 -24.99 12.26
CA ALA A 126 9.83 -26.24 11.50
C ALA A 126 8.60 -26.36 10.60
N GLU A 127 7.43 -25.93 11.09
CA GLU A 127 6.20 -25.88 10.27
C GLU A 127 6.30 -24.82 9.17
N VAL A 128 6.98 -23.70 9.42
CA VAL A 128 7.30 -22.69 8.40
C VAL A 128 8.19 -23.27 7.30
N ASP A 129 9.27 -23.97 7.69
CA ASP A 129 10.18 -24.63 6.76
C ASP A 129 9.45 -25.71 5.94
N GLU A 130 8.60 -26.52 6.57
CA GLU A 130 7.77 -27.51 5.89
C GLU A 130 6.80 -26.86 4.89
N LEU A 131 6.14 -25.78 5.30
CA LEU A 131 5.22 -25.03 4.44
C LEU A 131 5.90 -24.49 3.18
N MET A 132 7.17 -24.08 3.30
CA MET A 132 7.99 -23.65 2.16
C MET A 132 8.34 -24.79 1.20
N VAL A 133 8.60 -25.98 1.73
CA VAL A 133 8.97 -27.16 0.92
C VAL A 133 7.76 -27.75 0.20
N THR A 134 6.60 -27.76 0.85
CA THR A 134 5.35 -28.38 0.33
C THR A 134 4.71 -27.62 -0.84
N GLY A 135 5.24 -26.44 -1.21
CA GLY A 135 4.80 -25.68 -2.39
C GLY A 135 3.47 -24.97 -2.19
N HIS A 136 3.01 -24.84 -0.95
CA HIS A 136 1.81 -24.09 -0.61
C HIS A 136 2.01 -22.57 -0.62
N CYS A 137 3.22 -22.10 -0.90
CA CYS A 137 3.58 -20.70 -0.92
C CYS A 137 4.12 -20.30 -2.29
N LYS A 138 3.73 -19.10 -2.73
CA LYS A 138 4.31 -18.44 -3.89
C LYS A 138 5.49 -17.59 -3.42
N ARG A 139 6.70 -17.97 -3.85
CA ARG A 139 7.91 -17.18 -3.67
C ARG A 139 7.92 -15.98 -4.62
N MET A 140 7.75 -14.78 -4.09
CA MET A 140 7.74 -13.53 -4.87
C MET A 140 9.11 -13.23 -5.49
N ASP A 141 10.17 -13.72 -4.86
CA ASP A 141 11.55 -13.52 -5.30
C ASP A 141 11.92 -14.32 -6.55
N LYS A 142 11.05 -15.27 -6.92
CA LYS A 142 11.06 -16.05 -8.16
C LYS A 142 10.19 -15.44 -9.26
N ASP A 143 9.41 -14.41 -8.96
CA ASP A 143 8.63 -13.72 -9.99
C ASP A 143 9.57 -13.05 -10.99
N THR A 144 9.16 -13.03 -12.26
CA THR A 144 9.96 -12.51 -13.38
C THR A 144 10.47 -11.09 -13.12
N VAL A 145 9.65 -10.23 -12.50
CA VAL A 145 10.04 -8.85 -12.18
C VAL A 145 11.17 -8.78 -11.14
N CYS A 146 11.13 -9.62 -10.11
CA CYS A 146 12.16 -9.71 -9.07
C CYS A 146 13.46 -10.30 -9.63
N LEU A 147 13.36 -11.33 -10.48
CA LEU A 147 14.53 -11.91 -11.16
C LEU A 147 15.22 -10.89 -12.07
N GLN A 148 14.44 -10.13 -12.85
CA GLN A 148 14.97 -9.05 -13.69
C GLN A 148 15.63 -7.95 -12.87
N TRP A 149 15.05 -7.58 -11.72
CA TRP A 149 15.63 -6.59 -10.81
C TRP A 149 16.93 -7.08 -10.18
N LYS A 150 16.97 -8.32 -9.69
CA LYS A 150 18.20 -8.94 -9.16
C LYS A 150 19.31 -8.99 -10.21
N ALA A 151 18.98 -9.30 -11.46
CA ALA A 151 19.92 -9.25 -12.57
C ALA A 151 20.44 -7.82 -12.80
N ALA A 152 19.56 -6.82 -12.85
CA ALA A 152 19.95 -5.43 -13.03
C ALA A 152 20.86 -4.92 -11.90
N LEU A 153 20.55 -5.25 -10.63
CA LEU A 153 21.39 -4.92 -9.47
C LEU A 153 22.79 -5.51 -9.61
N ARG A 154 22.89 -6.79 -9.98
CA ARG A 154 24.16 -7.47 -10.20
C ARG A 154 24.96 -6.81 -11.31
N ASP A 155 24.32 -6.52 -12.44
CA ASP A 155 24.96 -5.93 -13.62
C ASP A 155 25.42 -4.48 -13.38
N ALA A 156 24.74 -3.74 -12.50
CA ALA A 156 25.15 -2.39 -12.13
C ALA A 156 26.35 -2.35 -11.17
N GLY A 157 26.59 -3.41 -10.40
CA GLY A 157 27.71 -3.51 -9.44
C GLY A 157 27.73 -2.32 -8.48
N LYS A 158 28.83 -1.56 -8.45
CA LYS A 158 28.98 -0.36 -7.60
C LYS A 158 27.97 0.76 -7.90
N ARG A 159 27.28 0.71 -9.05
CA ARG A 159 26.22 1.68 -9.41
C ARG A 159 24.82 1.24 -8.98
N ALA A 160 24.67 0.10 -8.29
CA ALA A 160 23.37 -0.41 -7.84
C ALA A 160 22.58 0.65 -7.05
N ALA A 161 23.26 1.43 -6.20
CA ALA A 161 22.74 2.57 -5.45
C ALA A 161 21.91 3.57 -6.28
N THR A 162 22.27 3.73 -7.55
CA THR A 162 21.71 4.73 -8.47
C THR A 162 20.63 4.18 -9.38
N LEU A 163 20.39 2.86 -9.34
CA LEU A 163 19.35 2.27 -10.16
C LEU A 163 17.98 2.71 -9.65
N PRO A 164 17.10 3.23 -10.52
CA PRO A 164 15.73 3.49 -10.11
C PRO A 164 15.05 2.14 -9.80
N ILE A 165 14.46 2.04 -8.61
CA ILE A 165 13.63 0.89 -8.24
C ILE A 165 12.56 0.71 -9.31
N LYS A 166 12.50 -0.49 -9.87
CA LYS A 166 11.61 -0.82 -10.99
C LYS A 166 10.15 -0.71 -10.55
N ALA A 167 9.35 0.04 -11.32
CA ALA A 167 7.90 0.06 -11.15
C ALA A 167 7.33 -1.36 -11.29
N GLY A 168 6.46 -1.75 -10.35
CA GLY A 168 5.87 -3.09 -10.32
C GLY A 168 6.68 -4.15 -9.57
N LEU A 169 7.80 -3.79 -8.92
CA LEU A 169 8.33 -4.64 -7.87
C LEU A 169 7.29 -4.78 -6.75
N PRO A 170 6.98 -6.00 -6.29
CA PRO A 170 5.99 -6.24 -5.25
C PRO A 170 6.61 -5.98 -3.87
N LEU A 171 7.09 -4.75 -3.66
CA LEU A 171 7.60 -4.31 -2.36
C LEU A 171 6.43 -3.80 -1.53
N GLU A 172 6.41 -4.23 -0.28
CA GLU A 172 5.55 -3.70 0.77
C GLU A 172 6.42 -3.18 1.93
N TYR A 173 5.85 -2.37 2.81
CA TYR A 173 6.63 -1.67 3.85
C TYR A 173 7.40 -2.59 4.78
N PHE A 174 6.90 -3.81 5.00
CA PHE A 174 7.58 -4.81 5.80
C PHE A 174 8.74 -5.47 5.06
N ASP A 175 8.85 -5.36 3.73
CA ASP A 175 10.04 -5.74 2.93
C ASP A 175 11.25 -4.83 3.20
N LEU A 176 11.04 -3.77 3.98
CA LEU A 176 11.93 -2.65 4.14
C LEU A 176 12.36 -2.53 5.60
N CYS A 177 13.62 -2.16 5.79
CA CYS A 177 14.24 -1.89 7.07
C CYS A 177 14.92 -0.51 7.01
N PRO A 178 14.14 0.58 7.15
CA PRO A 178 14.69 1.92 7.16
C PRO A 178 15.42 2.23 8.47
N ARG A 179 16.33 3.21 8.41
CA ARG A 179 16.80 3.88 9.63
C ARG A 179 15.62 4.55 10.33
N LEU A 180 15.62 4.54 11.67
CA LEU A 180 14.58 5.20 12.48
C LEU A 180 14.40 6.68 12.11
N ARG A 181 15.48 7.39 11.78
CA ARG A 181 15.41 8.80 11.34
C ARG A 181 14.60 8.99 10.06
N VAL A 182 14.71 8.05 9.10
CA VAL A 182 14.02 8.12 7.81
C VAL A 182 12.52 7.92 8.02
N LEU A 183 12.17 6.98 8.90
CA LEU A 183 10.79 6.77 9.30
C LEU A 183 10.20 8.00 10.03
N ARG A 184 10.97 8.69 10.88
CA ARG A 184 10.52 9.96 11.47
C ARG A 184 10.27 11.04 10.43
N GLU A 185 11.18 11.19 9.48
CA GLU A 185 11.01 12.15 8.40
C GLU A 185 9.70 11.89 7.63
N PHE A 186 9.37 10.63 7.36
CA PHE A 186 8.07 10.28 6.79
C PHE A 186 6.90 10.71 7.69
N LEU A 187 6.92 10.34 8.98
CA LEU A 187 5.85 10.64 9.93
C LEU A 187 5.66 12.16 10.13
N GLU A 188 6.74 12.94 10.13
CA GLU A 188 6.72 14.40 10.26
C GLU A 188 6.25 15.10 8.97
N SER A 189 6.63 14.56 7.81
CA SER A 189 6.31 15.15 6.50
C SER A 189 4.92 14.73 5.98
N THR A 190 4.31 13.70 6.56
CA THR A 190 3.00 13.17 6.15
C THR A 190 1.88 13.80 6.97
N SER A 191 0.79 14.20 6.32
CA SER A 191 -0.33 14.80 7.03
C SER A 191 -1.04 13.78 7.95
N PRO A 192 -1.63 14.21 9.08
CA PRO A 192 -2.38 13.32 9.96
C PRO A 192 -3.52 12.56 9.26
N ALA A 193 -4.15 13.19 8.25
CA ALA A 193 -5.20 12.56 7.46
C ALA A 193 -4.69 11.39 6.62
N VAL A 194 -3.48 11.50 6.04
CA VAL A 194 -2.86 10.40 5.28
C VAL A 194 -2.31 9.34 6.22
N LEU A 195 -1.72 9.73 7.36
CA LEU A 195 -1.31 8.76 8.39
C LEU A 195 -2.50 7.93 8.90
N ALA A 196 -3.69 8.54 8.99
CA ALA A 196 -4.94 7.86 9.33
C ALA A 196 -5.55 7.03 8.19
N HIS A 197 -5.04 7.17 6.97
CA HIS A 197 -5.61 6.54 5.79
C HIS A 197 -5.17 5.09 5.67
N ARG A 198 -6.07 4.21 5.23
CA ARG A 198 -5.80 2.78 4.99
C ARG A 198 -4.76 2.47 3.90
N TYR A 199 -4.33 3.48 3.16
CA TYR A 199 -3.30 3.38 2.10
C TYR A 199 -2.03 4.16 2.45
N CYS A 200 -1.82 4.43 3.74
CA CYS A 200 -0.61 5.09 4.23
C CYS A 200 0.65 4.24 3.98
N ASP A 201 0.52 2.92 4.00
CA ASP A 201 1.52 1.95 3.59
C ASP A 201 2.04 2.24 2.18
N LEU A 202 1.15 2.44 1.20
CA LEU A 202 1.53 2.76 -0.18
C LEU A 202 2.27 4.11 -0.27
N CYS A 203 1.86 5.10 0.53
CA CYS A 203 2.55 6.38 0.64
C CYS A 203 3.95 6.20 1.22
N PHE A 204 4.08 5.37 2.26
CA PHE A 204 5.34 5.06 2.91
C PHE A 204 6.29 4.33 1.97
N ASP A 205 5.83 3.30 1.27
CA ASP A 205 6.61 2.52 0.31
C ASP A 205 7.18 3.40 -0.80
N GLU A 206 6.35 4.29 -1.34
CA GLU A 206 6.75 5.25 -2.36
C GLU A 206 7.69 6.33 -1.78
N PHE A 207 7.56 6.70 -0.50
CA PHE A 207 8.50 7.60 0.17
C PHE A 207 9.89 6.95 0.30
N VAL A 208 9.97 5.75 0.85
CA VAL A 208 11.26 5.08 1.10
C VAL A 208 11.93 4.61 -0.19
N SER A 209 11.15 4.12 -1.17
CA SER A 209 11.66 3.67 -2.47
C SER A 209 12.23 4.81 -3.31
N ALA A 210 11.71 6.03 -3.11
CA ALA A 210 12.22 7.23 -3.77
C ALA A 210 13.20 8.02 -2.91
N TYR A 211 13.48 7.60 -1.68
CA TYR A 211 14.32 8.33 -0.73
C TYR A 211 15.71 8.69 -1.27
N PRO A 212 16.42 7.82 -2.02
CA PRO A 212 17.73 8.19 -2.57
C PRO A 212 17.73 9.42 -3.48
N ARG A 213 16.57 9.72 -4.06
CA ARG A 213 16.35 10.84 -4.99
C ARG A 213 15.63 12.03 -4.34
N ARG A 214 15.09 11.87 -3.14
CA ARG A 214 14.11 12.80 -2.55
C ARG A 214 14.34 13.13 -1.07
N GLY A 215 15.16 12.35 -0.36
CA GLY A 215 15.46 12.58 1.05
C GLY A 215 16.17 13.91 1.26
N ARG A 216 16.15 14.40 2.50
CA ARG A 216 16.93 15.60 2.91
C ARG A 216 18.41 15.49 2.57
N GLU A 217 18.94 14.27 2.52
CA GLU A 217 20.32 13.95 2.19
C GLU A 217 20.38 13.16 0.89
N ALA A 218 20.64 13.86 -0.21
CA ALA A 218 20.84 13.22 -1.51
C ALA A 218 22.03 12.25 -1.43
N GLY A 219 21.87 11.06 -1.99
CA GLY A 219 22.93 10.04 -2.09
C GLY A 219 22.83 8.88 -1.10
N LEU A 220 21.87 8.88 -0.17
CA LEU A 220 21.61 7.71 0.65
C LEU A 220 20.88 6.63 -0.16
N GLU A 221 21.35 5.39 -0.15
CA GLU A 221 20.81 4.33 -1.00
C GLU A 221 19.73 3.48 -0.32
N VAL A 222 18.92 2.83 -1.17
CA VAL A 222 18.15 1.63 -0.79
C VAL A 222 19.00 0.42 -1.16
N SER A 223 19.56 -0.25 -0.16
CA SER A 223 20.39 -1.42 -0.35
C SER A 223 19.55 -2.70 -0.35
N PHE A 224 19.49 -3.36 -1.50
CA PHE A 224 18.82 -4.66 -1.61
C PHE A 224 19.74 -5.80 -1.18
N PHE A 225 19.20 -6.80 -0.49
CA PHE A 225 19.93 -8.03 -0.24
C PHE A 225 20.28 -8.73 -1.54
N LEU A 226 21.56 -9.09 -1.67
CA LEU A 226 22.07 -9.76 -2.87
C LEU A 226 21.78 -11.26 -2.80
N PRO A 227 21.59 -11.95 -3.94
CA PRO A 227 21.37 -13.40 -3.97
C PRO A 227 22.49 -14.24 -3.34
N SER A 228 23.69 -13.66 -3.18
CA SER A 228 24.84 -14.29 -2.54
C SER A 228 24.78 -14.26 -1.01
N GLN A 229 23.84 -13.51 -0.43
CA GLN A 229 23.56 -13.52 1.00
C GLN A 229 22.54 -14.63 1.29
N PRO A 230 22.58 -15.28 2.47
CA PRO A 230 21.57 -16.26 2.84
C PRO A 230 20.18 -15.65 2.67
N GLU A 231 19.29 -16.37 2.00
CA GLU A 231 17.95 -15.89 1.62
C GLU A 231 17.26 -15.29 2.85
N CYS A 232 17.08 -13.96 2.85
CA CYS A 232 16.41 -13.26 3.93
C CYS A 232 14.91 -13.50 3.79
N TRP A 233 14.46 -14.62 4.34
CA TRP A 233 13.09 -15.08 4.18
C TRP A 233 12.14 -14.25 5.00
N MET A 234 11.11 -13.78 4.32
CA MET A 234 10.11 -12.97 4.95
C MET A 234 8.75 -13.48 4.54
N TYR A 235 7.91 -13.65 5.54
CA TYR A 235 6.51 -13.34 5.44
C TYR A 235 5.67 -14.39 4.68
N PHE A 236 4.42 -14.54 5.11
CA PHE A 236 3.41 -15.41 4.49
C PHE A 236 2.07 -14.73 4.65
N TYR A 237 1.63 -14.04 3.60
CA TYR A 237 0.33 -13.39 3.65
C TYR A 237 -0.79 -14.39 3.36
N ALA A 238 -1.78 -14.46 4.24
CA ALA A 238 -2.92 -15.36 4.10
C ALA A 238 -4.05 -14.81 3.22
N ASN A 239 -4.05 -13.50 2.90
CA ASN A 239 -5.20 -12.88 2.26
C ASN A 239 -4.95 -12.58 0.77
N PRO A 240 -5.61 -13.29 -0.17
CA PRO A 240 -5.44 -13.04 -1.61
C PRO A 240 -6.09 -11.72 -2.09
N GLY A 241 -6.68 -10.93 -1.19
CA GLY A 241 -7.42 -9.72 -1.55
C GLY A 241 -8.70 -10.05 -2.33
N MET A 242 -9.35 -9.00 -2.83
CA MET A 242 -10.56 -9.15 -3.64
C MET A 242 -10.23 -9.45 -5.09
N SER A 243 -10.89 -10.45 -5.69
CA SER A 243 -10.89 -10.61 -7.15
C SER A 243 -11.78 -9.57 -7.83
N ASP A 244 -11.41 -9.13 -9.04
CA ASP A 244 -12.22 -8.22 -9.86
C ASP A 244 -13.66 -8.72 -10.03
N PHE A 245 -13.85 -10.04 -10.12
CA PHE A 245 -15.17 -10.66 -10.19
C PHE A 245 -15.99 -10.43 -8.92
N GLN A 246 -15.41 -10.62 -7.74
CA GLN A 246 -16.08 -10.37 -6.46
C GLN A 246 -16.42 -8.89 -6.29
N LEU A 247 -15.50 -7.99 -6.69
CA LEU A 247 -15.76 -6.56 -6.69
C LEU A 247 -16.95 -6.24 -7.58
N SER A 248 -16.93 -6.71 -8.83
CA SER A 248 -18.01 -6.52 -9.80
C SER A 248 -19.36 -6.99 -9.27
N LEU A 249 -19.41 -8.19 -8.66
CA LEU A 249 -20.64 -8.70 -8.02
C LEU A 249 -21.14 -7.79 -6.90
N SER A 250 -20.24 -7.24 -6.08
CA SER A 250 -20.60 -6.31 -5.00
C SER A 250 -21.17 -4.99 -5.54
N LEU A 251 -20.63 -4.47 -6.65
CA LEU A 251 -21.13 -3.25 -7.30
C LEU A 251 -22.53 -3.44 -7.87
N GLU A 252 -22.84 -4.63 -8.38
CA GLU A 252 -24.11 -4.96 -9.01
C GLU A 252 -25.16 -5.56 -8.05
N ALA A 253 -24.85 -5.66 -6.74
CA ALA A 253 -25.74 -6.29 -5.77
C ALA A 253 -27.14 -5.61 -5.75
N PRO A 254 -28.24 -6.40 -5.80
CA PRO A 254 -29.60 -5.87 -5.78
C PRO A 254 -29.94 -5.31 -4.39
N GLY A 255 -30.62 -4.17 -4.34
CA GLY A 255 -31.10 -3.59 -3.10
C GLY A 255 -31.27 -2.07 -3.14
N ASN A 256 -32.35 -1.60 -2.49
CA ASN A 256 -32.62 -0.16 -2.31
C ASN A 256 -32.02 0.39 -1.00
N ASN A 257 -31.41 -0.45 -0.17
CA ASN A 257 -30.83 -0.01 1.09
C ASN A 257 -29.49 0.70 0.87
N PRO A 258 -29.17 1.71 1.70
CA PRO A 258 -27.86 2.33 1.68
C PRO A 258 -26.82 1.25 1.98
N VAL A 259 -25.94 1.03 1.00
CA VAL A 259 -24.85 0.07 1.12
C VAL A 259 -23.78 0.68 2.00
N ALA A 260 -23.45 0.04 3.11
CA ALA A 260 -22.43 0.54 4.04
C ALA A 260 -21.01 0.35 3.50
N PHE A 261 -20.77 -0.66 2.65
CA PHE A 261 -19.48 -0.95 2.05
C PHE A 261 -19.62 -1.71 0.72
N ILE A 262 -18.63 -1.60 -0.15
CA ILE A 262 -18.44 -2.50 -1.29
C ILE A 262 -17.33 -3.51 -0.96
N GLY A 263 -17.42 -4.69 -1.57
CA GLY A 263 -16.53 -5.81 -1.34
C GLY A 263 -17.12 -6.92 -0.48
N SER A 264 -16.28 -7.55 0.35
CA SER A 264 -16.58 -8.73 1.15
C SER A 264 -16.27 -8.47 2.61
N ASP A 265 -17.17 -8.88 3.49
CA ASP A 265 -17.01 -8.78 4.94
C ASP A 265 -16.28 -10.02 5.50
N ASP A 266 -15.12 -10.33 4.93
CA ASP A 266 -14.34 -11.55 5.25
C ASP A 266 -13.50 -11.42 6.54
N GLY A 267 -13.97 -10.61 7.49
CA GLY A 267 -13.29 -10.42 8.78
C GLY A 267 -12.51 -9.11 8.90
N GLY A 268 -12.69 -8.16 7.96
CA GLY A 268 -12.23 -6.78 8.14
C GLY A 268 -10.89 -6.45 7.51
N HIS A 269 -10.43 -7.24 6.54
CA HIS A 269 -9.21 -6.90 5.81
C HIS A 269 -9.38 -5.60 5.02
N VAL A 270 -8.45 -4.65 5.19
CA VAL A 270 -8.60 -3.28 4.66
C VAL A 270 -8.63 -3.20 3.13
N SER A 271 -8.13 -4.26 2.46
CA SER A 271 -8.14 -4.38 0.99
C SER A 271 -9.40 -5.05 0.42
N THR A 272 -10.21 -5.71 1.25
CA THR A 272 -11.41 -6.47 0.82
C THR A 272 -12.71 -5.75 1.16
N LYS A 273 -12.64 -4.67 1.95
CA LYS A 273 -13.80 -3.87 2.34
C LYS A 273 -13.52 -2.38 2.10
N VAL A 274 -14.41 -1.75 1.34
CA VAL A 274 -14.37 -0.32 1.07
C VAL A 274 -15.64 0.31 1.61
N ASP A 275 -15.51 1.05 2.69
CA ASP A 275 -16.65 1.75 3.26
C ASP A 275 -17.18 2.82 2.31
N VAL A 276 -18.51 2.88 2.20
CA VAL A 276 -19.21 3.95 1.49
C VAL A 276 -19.18 5.19 2.37
N GLN A 277 -18.60 6.26 1.84
CA GLN A 277 -18.45 7.52 2.55
C GLN A 277 -19.63 8.44 2.28
N PRO A 278 -19.94 9.40 3.17
CA PRO A 278 -20.98 10.40 2.94
C PRO A 278 -20.78 11.18 1.64
N SER A 279 -19.53 11.41 1.23
CA SER A 279 -19.21 12.07 -0.03
C SER A 279 -19.64 11.24 -1.25
N ASP A 280 -19.55 9.91 -1.22
CA ASP A 280 -20.03 9.05 -2.33
C ASP A 280 -21.54 9.20 -2.51
N VAL A 281 -22.27 9.18 -1.38
CA VAL A 281 -23.73 9.33 -1.34
C VAL A 281 -24.13 10.68 -1.89
N GLN A 282 -23.46 11.75 -1.46
CA GLN A 282 -23.74 13.11 -1.93
C GLN A 282 -23.52 13.26 -3.44
N HIS A 283 -22.46 12.68 -3.99
CA HIS A 283 -22.18 12.75 -5.44
C HIS A 283 -23.08 11.79 -6.25
N ALA A 284 -23.67 10.78 -5.61
CA ALA A 284 -24.49 9.78 -6.28
C ALA A 284 -25.82 10.32 -6.82
N ASP A 285 -26.41 11.36 -6.22
CA ASP A 285 -27.62 11.99 -6.74
C ASP A 285 -27.40 12.57 -8.14
N LEU A 286 -26.34 13.37 -8.29
CA LEU A 286 -25.94 13.92 -9.59
C LEU A 286 -25.55 12.80 -10.55
N ALA A 287 -24.76 11.83 -10.09
CA ALA A 287 -24.33 10.71 -10.93
C ALA A 287 -25.50 9.88 -11.44
N ALA A 288 -26.44 9.51 -10.57
CA ALA A 288 -27.61 8.75 -10.97
C ALA A 288 -28.45 9.53 -12.00
N SER A 289 -28.64 10.83 -11.81
CA SER A 289 -29.34 11.69 -12.77
C SER A 289 -28.66 11.70 -14.15
N VAL A 290 -27.34 11.89 -14.19
CA VAL A 290 -26.55 11.93 -15.43
C VAL A 290 -26.56 10.57 -16.14
N LEU A 291 -26.29 9.48 -15.40
CA LEU A 291 -26.13 8.14 -15.96
C LEU A 291 -27.47 7.56 -16.45
N ARG A 292 -28.59 7.87 -15.78
CA ARG A 292 -29.95 7.41 -16.18
C ARG A 292 -30.39 7.89 -17.55
N ARG A 293 -29.79 8.97 -18.07
CA ARG A 293 -30.04 9.46 -19.43
C ARG A 293 -29.65 8.44 -20.50
N PHE A 294 -28.68 7.58 -20.18
CA PHE A 294 -28.14 6.56 -21.08
C PHE A 294 -28.55 5.15 -20.65
N VAL A 295 -28.63 4.90 -19.34
CA VAL A 295 -28.91 3.58 -18.77
C VAL A 295 -30.00 3.71 -17.69
N ARG A 296 -31.25 3.43 -18.07
CA ARG A 296 -32.44 3.65 -17.21
C ARG A 296 -32.44 2.86 -15.90
N THR A 297 -31.72 1.74 -15.86
CA THR A 297 -31.62 0.82 -14.72
C THR A 297 -30.71 1.34 -13.60
N ILE A 298 -29.97 2.44 -13.82
CA ILE A 298 -29.11 3.02 -12.80
C ILE A 298 -29.96 3.55 -11.64
N THR A 299 -29.73 3.01 -10.44
CA THR A 299 -30.34 3.47 -9.20
C THR A 299 -29.36 4.37 -8.43
N HIS A 300 -29.87 5.12 -7.44
CA HIS A 300 -29.00 5.90 -6.57
C HIS A 300 -28.00 4.99 -5.81
N PRO A 301 -28.42 3.89 -5.15
CA PRO A 301 -27.48 2.96 -4.50
C PRO A 301 -26.42 2.37 -5.45
N ARG A 302 -26.78 2.06 -6.70
CA ARG A 302 -25.82 1.56 -7.71
C ARG A 302 -24.79 2.63 -8.07
N ALA A 303 -25.23 3.87 -8.28
CA ALA A 303 -24.32 4.99 -8.54
C ALA A 303 -23.39 5.26 -7.33
N THR A 304 -23.91 5.17 -6.10
CA THR A 304 -23.09 5.29 -4.87
C THR A 304 -21.97 4.25 -4.84
N ARG A 305 -22.26 2.98 -5.16
CA ARG A 305 -21.24 1.92 -5.19
C ARG A 305 -20.19 2.15 -6.27
N TYR A 306 -20.59 2.60 -7.46
CA TYR A 306 -19.64 2.97 -8.52
C TYR A 306 -18.70 4.09 -8.07
N LEU A 307 -19.23 5.10 -7.38
CA LEU A 307 -18.42 6.21 -6.86
C LEU A 307 -17.50 5.76 -5.72
N ALA A 308 -17.94 4.89 -4.83
CA ALA A 308 -17.10 4.31 -3.79
C ALA A 308 -15.93 3.50 -4.39
N ALA A 309 -16.19 2.69 -5.42
CA ALA A 309 -15.16 1.94 -6.15
C ALA A 309 -14.18 2.83 -6.91
N PHE A 310 -14.72 3.88 -7.54
CA PHE A 310 -13.94 4.88 -8.25
C PHE A 310 -13.02 5.64 -7.29
N ARG A 311 -13.58 6.10 -6.15
CA ARG A 311 -12.84 6.75 -5.07
C ARG A 311 -11.72 5.85 -4.57
N ASN A 312 -12.02 4.59 -4.27
CA ASN A 312 -11.04 3.60 -3.82
C ASN A 312 -9.84 3.49 -4.78
N HIS A 313 -10.10 3.36 -6.08
CA HIS A 313 -9.05 3.30 -7.09
C HIS A 313 -8.19 4.58 -7.13
N LEU A 314 -8.81 5.76 -7.05
CA LEU A 314 -8.06 7.01 -7.03
C LEU A 314 -7.31 7.23 -5.72
N GLU A 315 -7.86 6.85 -4.57
CA GLU A 315 -7.16 6.91 -3.28
C GLU A 315 -5.87 6.11 -3.29
N CYS A 316 -5.87 4.90 -3.89
CA CYS A 316 -4.66 4.08 -4.04
C CYS A 316 -3.54 4.83 -4.78
N PHE A 317 -3.88 5.63 -5.79
CA PHE A 317 -2.94 6.45 -6.53
C PHE A 317 -2.56 7.73 -5.77
N LEU A 318 -3.55 8.50 -5.33
CA LEU A 318 -3.37 9.82 -4.72
C LEU A 318 -2.63 9.75 -3.37
N ALA A 319 -2.83 8.67 -2.60
CA ALA A 319 -2.06 8.44 -1.37
C ALA A 319 -0.55 8.37 -1.64
N ARG A 320 -0.13 7.69 -2.72
CA ARG A 320 1.29 7.57 -3.12
C ARG A 320 1.92 8.91 -3.53
N VAL A 321 1.11 9.83 -4.02
CA VAL A 321 1.55 11.16 -4.47
C VAL A 321 1.23 12.28 -3.47
N HIS A 322 0.98 11.95 -2.20
CA HIS A 322 0.70 12.93 -1.15
C HIS A 322 1.69 14.11 -1.13
N ARG A 323 1.17 15.35 -1.13
CA ARG A 323 1.96 16.61 -1.16
C ARG A 323 2.83 16.80 -2.40
N ARG A 324 2.59 16.03 -3.48
CA ARG A 324 3.35 16.14 -4.73
C ARG A 324 2.56 16.88 -5.79
N LYS A 325 3.31 17.30 -6.81
CA LYS A 325 2.77 17.80 -8.05
C LYS A 325 2.58 16.67 -9.04
N ILE A 326 1.43 16.62 -9.71
CA ILE A 326 1.18 15.69 -10.81
C ILE A 326 0.74 16.46 -12.06
N ASP A 327 1.09 15.97 -13.24
CA ASP A 327 0.58 16.50 -14.49
C ASP A 327 -0.88 16.07 -14.68
N GLN A 328 -1.74 16.94 -15.23
CA GLN A 328 -3.13 16.61 -15.53
C GLN A 328 -3.27 15.32 -16.35
N ARG A 329 -2.36 15.02 -17.28
CA ARG A 329 -2.40 13.78 -18.09
C ARG A 329 -2.31 12.53 -17.23
N LEU A 330 -1.51 12.58 -16.17
CA LEU A 330 -1.36 11.46 -15.25
C LEU A 330 -2.62 11.29 -14.40
N LEU A 331 -3.21 12.40 -13.95
CA LEU A 331 -4.51 12.35 -13.28
C LEU A 331 -5.60 11.79 -14.19
N ASP A 332 -5.73 12.31 -15.42
CA ASP A 332 -6.73 11.88 -16.41
C ASP A 332 -6.58 10.39 -16.74
N PHE A 333 -5.34 9.89 -16.85
CA PHE A 333 -5.06 8.46 -17.01
C PHE A 333 -5.60 7.64 -15.84
N HIS A 334 -5.34 8.06 -14.59
CA HIS A 334 -5.87 7.34 -13.42
C HIS A 334 -7.38 7.48 -13.26
N VAL A 335 -7.97 8.61 -13.66
CA VAL A 335 -9.44 8.77 -13.74
C VAL A 335 -10.04 7.77 -14.73
N HIS A 336 -9.42 7.60 -15.89
CA HIS A 336 -9.84 6.64 -16.90
C HIS A 336 -9.76 5.19 -16.40
N GLU A 337 -8.64 4.80 -15.79
CA GLU A 337 -8.46 3.46 -15.24
C GLU A 337 -9.44 3.19 -14.08
N ALA A 338 -9.64 4.16 -13.19
CA ALA A 338 -10.63 4.05 -12.11
C ALA A 338 -12.07 3.93 -12.64
N TYR A 339 -12.42 4.71 -13.68
CA TYR A 339 -13.70 4.58 -14.37
C TYR A 339 -13.87 3.18 -14.96
N LYS A 340 -12.84 2.68 -15.66
CA LYS A 340 -12.86 1.34 -16.25
C LYS A 340 -13.05 0.27 -15.19
N ALA A 341 -12.40 0.36 -14.04
CA ALA A 341 -12.55 -0.64 -12.99
C ALA A 341 -13.89 -0.57 -12.23
N SER A 342 -14.58 0.58 -12.26
CA SER A 342 -15.71 0.85 -11.36
C SER A 342 -17.08 0.86 -12.04
N PHE A 343 -17.15 1.03 -13.36
CA PHE A 343 -18.40 1.23 -14.11
C PHE A 343 -18.68 0.10 -15.13
N ASP A 344 -18.26 -1.13 -14.85
CA ASP A 344 -18.32 -2.25 -15.81
C ASP A 344 -19.69 -2.49 -16.44
N SER A 345 -20.74 -2.57 -15.63
CA SER A 345 -22.06 -2.86 -16.16
C SER A 345 -22.65 -1.67 -16.93
N PHE A 346 -22.44 -0.44 -16.45
CA PHE A 346 -22.77 0.78 -17.20
C PHE A 346 -22.07 0.82 -18.57
N LYS A 347 -20.77 0.51 -18.64
CA LYS A 347 -20.01 0.43 -19.90
C LYS A 347 -20.62 -0.59 -20.87
N ARG A 348 -21.01 -1.77 -20.38
CA ARG A 348 -21.66 -2.80 -21.19
C ARG A 348 -23.01 -2.31 -21.74
N GLU A 349 -23.85 -1.70 -20.90
CA GLU A 349 -25.14 -1.17 -21.33
C GLU A 349 -24.98 0.00 -22.33
N VAL A 350 -23.96 0.85 -22.15
CA VAL A 350 -23.61 1.93 -23.10
C VAL A 350 -23.04 1.41 -24.41
N ALA A 351 -22.41 0.23 -24.42
CA ALA A 351 -21.86 -0.37 -25.63
C ALA A 351 -22.92 -0.66 -26.70
N GLU A 352 -24.16 -0.90 -26.28
CA GLU A 352 -25.33 -1.18 -27.11
C GLU A 352 -26.00 0.08 -27.70
N LEU A 353 -25.58 1.28 -27.27
CA LEU A 353 -26.09 2.54 -27.79
C LEU A 353 -25.43 2.91 -29.13
N ASP A 354 -26.09 3.78 -29.90
CA ASP A 354 -25.51 4.35 -31.11
C ASP A 354 -24.23 5.16 -30.83
N ARG A 355 -23.44 5.42 -31.87
CA ARG A 355 -22.13 6.08 -31.75
C ARG A 355 -22.21 7.45 -31.09
N ALA A 356 -23.24 8.24 -31.37
CA ALA A 356 -23.38 9.59 -30.83
C ALA A 356 -23.75 9.52 -29.34
N ALA A 357 -24.72 8.69 -28.98
CA ALA A 357 -25.14 8.45 -27.60
C ALA A 357 -23.99 7.87 -26.75
N LYS A 358 -23.21 6.93 -27.31
CA LYS A 358 -22.01 6.37 -26.66
C LYS A 358 -20.98 7.44 -26.36
N GLN A 359 -20.70 8.33 -27.30
CA GLN A 359 -19.74 9.43 -27.09
C GLN A 359 -20.25 10.44 -26.05
N GLN A 360 -21.54 10.73 -26.04
CA GLN A 360 -22.16 11.58 -25.01
C GLN A 360 -22.10 10.93 -23.63
N ALA A 361 -22.39 9.64 -23.53
CA ALA A 361 -22.31 8.87 -22.28
C ALA A 361 -20.88 8.86 -21.72
N LYS A 362 -19.88 8.58 -22.58
CA LYS A 362 -18.45 8.67 -22.24
C LYS A 362 -18.12 10.07 -21.74
N SER A 363 -18.43 11.12 -22.50
CA SER A 363 -18.10 12.50 -22.08
C SER A 363 -18.73 12.88 -20.73
N ALA A 364 -19.98 12.48 -20.49
CA ALA A 364 -20.70 12.80 -19.27
C ALA A 364 -20.13 12.08 -18.03
N VAL A 365 -19.83 10.78 -18.13
CA VAL A 365 -19.26 10.03 -16.99
C VAL A 365 -17.82 10.46 -16.69
N TYR A 366 -17.02 10.77 -17.71
CA TYR A 366 -15.66 11.26 -17.48
C TYR A 366 -15.66 12.61 -16.78
N LYS A 367 -16.52 13.55 -17.21
CA LYS A 367 -16.64 14.84 -16.54
C LYS A 367 -17.00 14.66 -15.07
N LEU A 368 -17.94 13.78 -14.77
CA LEU A 368 -18.33 13.46 -13.41
C LEU A 368 -17.17 12.88 -12.58
N CYS A 369 -16.44 11.90 -13.13
CA CYS A 369 -15.29 11.28 -12.50
C CYS A 369 -14.12 12.27 -12.29
N GLU A 370 -13.86 13.14 -13.25
CA GLU A 370 -12.84 14.18 -13.19
C GLU A 370 -13.15 15.21 -12.09
N ASP A 371 -14.40 15.69 -12.01
CA ASP A 371 -14.82 16.63 -10.97
C ASP A 371 -14.67 16.01 -9.58
N TYR A 372 -15.00 14.73 -9.44
CA TYR A 372 -14.79 14.03 -8.18
C TYR A 372 -13.29 13.82 -7.87
N ALA A 373 -12.48 13.50 -8.88
CA ALA A 373 -11.03 13.36 -8.74
C ALA A 373 -10.33 14.64 -8.28
N LYS A 374 -10.81 15.82 -8.73
CA LYS A 374 -10.33 17.13 -8.27
C LYS A 374 -10.52 17.32 -6.77
N VAL A 375 -11.69 16.93 -6.26
CA VAL A 375 -11.99 16.97 -4.81
C VAL A 375 -11.06 16.04 -4.04
N LEU A 376 -10.86 14.82 -4.53
CA LEU A 376 -9.95 13.85 -3.90
C LEU A 376 -8.49 14.35 -3.93
N ALA A 377 -8.00 14.87 -5.06
CA ALA A 377 -6.65 15.40 -5.15
C ALA A 377 -6.40 16.51 -4.11
N ALA A 378 -7.35 17.42 -3.93
CA ALA A 378 -7.27 18.45 -2.89
C ALA A 378 -7.24 17.86 -1.47
N GLN A 379 -8.06 16.84 -1.17
CA GLN A 379 -8.07 16.14 0.11
C GLN A 379 -6.69 15.50 0.44
N PHE A 380 -6.04 14.91 -0.56
CA PHE A 380 -4.69 14.34 -0.43
C PHE A 380 -3.57 15.40 -0.56
N ARG A 381 -3.92 16.68 -0.70
CA ARG A 381 -2.98 17.80 -0.91
C ARG A 381 -2.06 17.56 -2.11
N VAL A 382 -2.62 17.04 -3.20
CA VAL A 382 -1.90 16.80 -4.46
C VAL A 382 -2.13 18.02 -5.36
N ASP A 383 -1.04 18.68 -5.75
CA ASP A 383 -1.07 19.84 -6.62
C ASP A 383 -1.13 19.38 -8.09
N VAL A 384 -2.27 19.52 -8.74
CA VAL A 384 -2.41 19.16 -10.14
C VAL A 384 -1.96 20.32 -11.02
N LEU A 385 -1.00 20.05 -11.91
CA LEU A 385 -0.54 20.97 -12.94
C LEU A 385 -1.49 20.90 -14.14
N TRP A 386 -2.51 21.74 -14.11
CA TRP A 386 -3.54 21.82 -15.14
C TRP A 386 -3.01 22.40 -16.45
N HIS A 387 -3.23 21.69 -17.56
CA HIS A 387 -3.13 22.24 -18.91
C HIS A 387 -4.42 23.00 -19.27
N ASP A 388 -5.57 22.41 -18.95
CA ASP A 388 -6.91 23.02 -19.06
C ASP A 388 -7.78 22.44 -17.93
N CYS A 389 -8.14 23.24 -16.93
CA CYS A 389 -8.89 22.77 -15.77
C CYS A 389 -10.36 22.43 -16.08
N ASP A 390 -10.88 22.84 -17.24
CA ASP A 390 -12.27 22.63 -17.63
C ASP A 390 -12.43 21.51 -18.65
N LYS A 391 -11.33 21.05 -19.27
CA LYS A 391 -11.37 20.02 -20.30
C LYS A 391 -10.44 18.86 -19.96
N PRO A 392 -10.96 17.63 -19.84
CA PRO A 392 -10.11 16.46 -19.79
C PRO A 392 -9.35 16.35 -21.11
N LEU A 393 -8.08 15.93 -21.04
CA LEU A 393 -7.31 15.71 -22.24
C LEU A 393 -7.86 14.47 -22.97
N PRO A 394 -7.92 14.49 -24.31
CA PRO A 394 -8.39 13.34 -25.06
C PRO A 394 -7.46 12.16 -24.80
N ILE A 395 -7.98 11.15 -24.12
CA ILE A 395 -7.31 9.85 -23.99
C ILE A 395 -7.51 9.16 -25.33
N SER A 396 -6.42 8.97 -26.07
CA SER A 396 -6.54 8.32 -27.37
C SER A 396 -7.04 6.89 -27.13
N ASP A 397 -8.03 6.45 -27.90
CA ASP A 397 -8.48 5.04 -27.83
C ASP A 397 -7.34 4.08 -28.23
N GLN A 398 -6.23 4.57 -28.81
CA GLN A 398 -5.02 3.79 -29.09
C GLN A 398 -4.14 3.54 -27.85
N ASP A 399 -4.29 4.34 -26.78
CA ASP A 399 -3.57 4.14 -25.51
C ASP A 399 -4.19 3.01 -24.65
N GLU A 400 -5.30 2.41 -25.09
CA GLU A 400 -5.90 1.22 -24.45
C GLU A 400 -4.97 -0.01 -24.45
N PHE A 401 -3.87 0.00 -25.22
CA PHE A 401 -2.92 -1.12 -25.33
C PHE A 401 -1.64 -1.01 -24.47
N GLY A 402 -1.62 -0.14 -23.45
CA GLY A 402 -0.63 -0.25 -22.36
C GLY A 402 0.82 0.13 -22.71
N LEU A 403 1.08 0.78 -23.85
CA LEU A 403 2.43 1.23 -24.26
C LEU A 403 2.78 2.65 -23.79
N GLY A 404 1.86 3.37 -23.15
CA GLY A 404 2.07 4.75 -22.70
C GLY A 404 2.90 4.88 -21.43
N LEU A 405 2.67 4.05 -20.41
CA LEU A 405 3.24 4.24 -19.06
C LEU A 405 4.78 4.22 -19.04
N THR A 406 5.42 3.35 -19.83
CA THR A 406 6.90 3.32 -19.94
C THR A 406 7.49 4.58 -20.56
N LYS A 407 6.70 5.32 -21.35
CA LYS A 407 7.11 6.62 -21.93
C LYS A 407 6.92 7.77 -20.93
N TRP A 408 5.92 7.70 -20.06
CA TRP A 408 5.59 8.77 -19.11
C TRP A 408 6.44 8.72 -17.82
N ASP A 409 6.84 7.55 -17.33
CA ASP A 409 7.81 7.41 -16.22
C ASP A 409 9.18 8.04 -16.57
N ASN A 410 9.53 8.04 -17.86
CA ASN A 410 10.74 8.69 -18.38
C ASN A 410 10.64 10.23 -18.47
N ILE A 411 9.43 10.80 -18.41
CA ILE A 411 9.21 12.26 -18.47
C ILE A 411 9.20 12.84 -17.05
N ALA A 412 8.62 12.13 -16.08
CA ALA A 412 8.65 12.54 -14.67
C ALA A 412 10.04 12.45 -14.02
N SER A 413 10.96 11.67 -14.59
CA SER A 413 12.36 11.55 -14.15
C SER A 413 13.32 12.54 -14.84
N ARG A 414 12.82 13.39 -15.75
CA ARG A 414 13.60 14.37 -16.53
C ARG A 414 13.31 15.84 -16.19
N LYS A 415 12.73 16.14 -15.02
CA LYS A 415 12.61 17.51 -14.52
C LYS A 415 13.08 17.65 -13.09
#